data_AF-A0A9E6SKC0-F1
#
_entry.id   AF-A0A9E6SKC0-F1
#
_cell.length_a   1.000
_cell.length_b   1.000
_cell.length_c   1.000
_cell.angle_alpha   90.00
_cell.angle_beta   90.00
_cell.angle_gamma   90.00
#
_symmetry.space_group_name_H-M   'P 1'
#
loop_
_entity.id
_entity.type
_entity.pdbx_description
1 polymer ?
#
loop_
_entity_poly.entity_id
_entity_poly.type
_entity_poly.pdbx_seq_one_letter_code
_entity_poly.pdbx_strand_id
1 'polypeptide(L)' 'MESTAVLTAAEEGGFVALNPETGTTTQGESIEEALANLREATTLYLEESAA' A
#
# COMPACT_ATOMS: atom_id res chain seq x y z
N MET A 1 11.12 8.01 3.76
CA MET A 1 10.98 8.02 2.30
C MET A 1 9.60 8.59 1.98
N GLU A 2 9.49 9.46 0.99
CA GLU A 2 8.20 9.91 0.46
C GLU A 2 7.81 8.98 -0.68
N SER A 3 6.56 8.52 -0.73
CA SER A 3 6.03 7.64 -1.77
C SER A 3 4.57 7.98 -2.03
N THR A 4 4.10 7.77 -3.26
CA THR A 4 2.70 8.04 -3.61
C THR A 4 1.83 6.80 -3.38
N ALA A 5 0.52 7.00 -3.24
CA ALA A 5 -0.45 5.92 -3.15
C ALA A 5 -1.67 6.26 -4.00
N VAL A 6 -2.09 5.30 -4.83
CA VAL A 6 -3.37 5.35 -5.54
C VAL A 6 -4.40 4.60 -4.70
N LEU A 7 -5.48 5.28 -4.32
CA LEU A 7 -6.57 4.72 -3.53
C LEU A 7 -7.77 4.41 -4.41
N THR A 8 -8.28 3.19 -4.29
CA THR A 8 -9.51 2.74 -4.98
C THR A 8 -10.46 2.13 -3.95
N ALA A 9 -11.74 2.47 -4.01
CA ALA A 9 -12.74 1.80 -3.18
C ALA A 9 -12.90 0.34 -3.64
N ALA A 10 -12.89 -0.62 -2.71
CA ALA A 10 -13.07 -2.03 -3.04
C ALA A 10 -14.56 -2.38 -3.25
N GLU A 11 -14.85 -3.34 -4.13
CA GLU A 11 -16.23 -3.75 -4.43
C GLU A 11 -16.94 -4.36 -3.21
N GLU A 12 -16.22 -5.09 -2.35
CA GLU A 12 -16.76 -5.66 -1.11
C GLU A 12 -16.80 -4.66 0.06
N GLY A 13 -16.35 -3.42 -0.15
CA GLY A 13 -16.19 -2.39 0.88
C GLY A 13 -14.74 -2.24 1.36
N GLY A 14 -14.43 -1.08 1.94
CA GLY A 14 -13.05 -0.70 2.29
C GLY A 14 -12.28 -0.09 1.11
N PHE A 15 -10.95 -0.11 1.21
CA PHE A 15 -10.04 0.57 0.30
C PHE A 15 -8.86 -0.31 -0.10
N VAL A 16 -8.51 -0.27 -1.38
CA VAL A 16 -7.26 -0.77 -1.94
C VAL A 16 -6.28 0.39 -2.06
N ALA A 17 -5.05 0.19 -1.58
CA ALA A 17 -3.95 1.12 -1.75
C ALA A 17 -2.87 0.48 -2.62
N LEU A 18 -2.39 1.21 -3.63
CA LEU A 18 -1.33 0.80 -4.55
C LEU A 18 -0.20 1.83 -4.53
N ASN A 19 1.03 1.38 -4.31
CA ASN A 19 2.21 2.20 -4.60
C ASN A 19 2.64 1.95 -6.07
N PRO A 20 2.53 2.93 -6.97
CA PRO A 20 2.84 2.71 -8.39
C PRO A 20 4.34 2.55 -8.66
N GLU A 21 5.21 3.02 -7.76
CA GLU A 21 6.66 2.95 -7.93
C GLU A 21 7.22 1.55 -7.67
N THR A 22 6.66 0.82 -6.69
CA THR A 22 7.07 -0.54 -6.34
C THR A 22 6.11 -1.61 -6.85
N GLY A 23 4.87 -1.23 -7.17
CA GLY A 23 3.79 -2.17 -7.49
C GLY A 23 3.22 -2.88 -6.25
N THR A 24 3.64 -2.53 -5.04
CA THR A 24 3.05 -3.10 -3.81
C THR A 24 1.61 -2.65 -3.67
N THR A 25 0.75 -3.59 -3.26
CA THR A 25 -0.67 -3.33 -3.04
C THR A 25 -1.14 -3.94 -1.73
N THR A 26 -2.01 -3.23 -1.04
CA THR A 26 -2.63 -3.66 0.21
C THR A 26 -4.09 -3.22 0.25
N GLN A 27 -4.83 -3.71 1.23
CA GLN A 27 -6.21 -3.35 1.47
C GLN A 27 -6.43 -3.03 2.96
N GLY A 28 -7.51 -2.33 3.28
CA GLY A 28 -7.96 -2.05 4.65
C GLY A 28 -9.42 -1.59 4.67
N GLU A 29 -10.07 -1.68 5.84
CA GLU A 29 -11.46 -1.24 6.01
C GLU A 29 -11.59 0.29 5.95
N SER A 30 -10.50 0.99 6.25
CA SER A 30 -10.37 2.46 6.17
C SER A 30 -9.20 2.89 5.29
N ILE A 31 -9.19 4.16 4.88
CA ILE A 31 -8.07 4.74 4.12
C ILE A 31 -6.79 4.68 4.97
N GLU A 32 -6.89 5.02 6.25
CA GLU A 32 -5.77 5.02 7.19
C GLU A 32 -5.15 3.64 7.33
N GLU A 33 -5.97 2.60 7.46
CA GLU A 33 -5.52 1.22 7.55
C GLU A 33 -4.86 0.75 6.24
N ALA A 34 -5.50 1.00 5.08
CA ALA A 34 -4.96 0.61 3.79
C ALA A 34 -3.57 1.25 3.54
N LEU A 35 -3.41 2.53 3.92
CA LEU A 35 -2.14 3.25 3.81
C LEU A 35 -1.08 2.77 4.82
N ALA A 36 -1.47 2.45 6.06
CA ALA A 36 -0.56 1.89 7.05
C ALA A 36 -0.01 0.54 6.57
N ASN A 37 -0.89 -0.34 6.10
CA ASN A 37 -0.52 -1.62 5.52
C ASN A 37 0.39 -1.43 4.30
N LEU A 38 0.07 -0.47 3.41
CA LEU A 38 0.88 -0.21 2.21
C LEU A 38 2.30 0.23 2.59
N ARG A 39 2.43 1.09 3.60
CA ARG A 39 3.73 1.58 4.06
C ARG A 39 4.60 0.42 4.57
N GLU A 40 4.03 -0.49 5.35
CA GLU A 40 4.74 -1.67 5.84
C GLU A 40 5.16 -2.58 4.69
N ALA A 41 4.22 -2.96 3.81
CA ALA A 41 4.50 -3.81 2.65
C ALA A 41 5.57 -3.22 1.71
N THR A 42 5.52 -1.91 1.48
CA THR A 42 6.50 -1.19 0.65
C THR A 42 7.88 -1.16 1.31
N THR A 43 7.93 -0.97 2.63
CA THR A 43 9.19 -0.99 3.38
C THR A 43 9.85 -2.37 3.28
N LEU A 44 9.08 -3.44 3.53
CA LEU A 44 9.58 -4.80 3.43
C LEU A 44 10.09 -5.14 2.02
N TYR A 45 9.35 -4.77 0.98
CA TYR A 45 9.78 -4.98 -0.41
C TYR A 45 11.13 -4.29 -0.73
N LEU A 46 11.32 -3.05 -0.25
CA LEU A 46 12.55 -2.30 -0.47
C LEU A 46 13.72 -2.87 0.34
N GLU A 47 13.46 -3.33 1.56
CA GLU A 47 14.47 -3.99 2.40
C GLU A 47 14.93 -5.32 1.77
N GLU A 48 14.01 -6.13 1.27
CA GLU A 48 14.33 -7.40 0.60
C GLU A 48 15.06 -7.20 -0.73
N SER A 49 14.71 -6.17 -1.50
CA SER A 49 15.37 -5.88 -2.79
C SER A 49 16.74 -5.22 -2.66
N ALA A 50 17.07 -4.70 -1.47
CA ALA A 50 18.39 -4.13 -1.18
C ALA A 50 19.41 -5.17 -0.65
N ALA A 51 19.00 -6.43 -0.45
CA ALA A 51 19.83 -7.53 0.02
C ALA A 51 20.50 -8.31 -1.13
#